data_AF-A0A954PRX6-F1
#
_entry.id   AF-A0A954PRX6-F1
#
_cell.length_a   1.000
_cell.length_b   1.000
_cell.length_c   1.000
_cell.angle_alpha   90.00
_cell.angle_beta   90.00
_cell.angle_gamma   90.00
#
_symmetry.space_group_name_H-M   'P 1'
#
loop_
_entity.id
_entity.type
_entity.pdbx_description
1 polymer ?
#
loop_
_entity_poly.entity_id
_entity_poly.type
_entity_poly.pdbx_seq_one_letter_code
_entity_poly.pdbx_strand_id
1 'polypeptide(L)'
;MNQIIDRRHWLQSFGMGLGSIAASQLLHRDAASAAPANSPSDGIPSHGVINPTHRAPKAKRVIYLFQAGGPSQLETWDYKPLLNEKQGEPLPDSVRQGQRLTGMSGNQAILPLAGSIFKFNQHGKNGAWVSELMPHMAKRVDDIAIVKSMFTEAINHDP
;
A
#
# COMPACT_ATOMS: atom_id res chain seq x y z
N MET A 1 24.26 23.62 53.28
CA MET A 1 23.41 24.60 52.56
C MET A 1 22.87 23.88 51.32
N ASN A 2 21.67 23.29 51.42
CA ASN A 2 21.08 22.49 50.33
C ASN A 2 20.53 23.44 49.26
N GLN A 3 21.23 23.55 48.13
CA GLN A 3 20.72 24.21 46.94
C GLN A 3 19.68 23.28 46.31
N ILE A 4 18.40 23.65 46.42
CA ILE A 4 17.30 22.95 45.75
C ILE A 4 17.46 23.25 44.25
N ILE A 5 17.81 22.22 43.46
CA ILE A 5 17.89 22.35 42.00
C ILE A 5 16.47 22.65 41.50
N ASP A 6 16.27 23.81 40.87
CA ASP A 6 14.98 24.15 40.29
C ASP A 6 14.70 23.28 39.04
N ARG A 7 13.42 23.09 38.70
CA ARG A 7 12.99 22.25 37.57
C ARG A 7 13.64 22.66 36.24
N ARG A 8 13.86 23.95 35.99
CA ARG A 8 14.50 24.49 34.78
C ARG A 8 16.00 24.17 34.78
N HIS A 9 16.69 24.33 35.89
CA HIS A 9 18.10 23.96 36.03
C HIS A 9 18.32 22.45 35.89
N TRP A 10 17.41 21.65 36.46
CA TRP A 10 17.39 20.20 36.26
C TRP A 10 17.17 19.85 34.79
N LEU A 11 16.17 20.43 34.12
CA LEU A 11 15.90 20.19 32.69
C LEU A 11 17.04 20.67 31.77
N GLN A 12 17.74 21.76 32.13
CA GLN A 12 18.89 22.27 31.37
C GLN A 12 20.13 21.39 31.55
N SER A 13 20.38 20.90 32.77
CA SER A 13 21.51 20.00 33.07
C SER A 13 21.25 18.58 32.54
N PHE A 14 19.97 18.19 32.43
CA PHE A 14 19.51 16.93 31.83
C PHE A 14 19.58 16.93 30.28
N GLY A 15 19.95 18.06 29.67
CA GLY A 15 20.10 18.21 28.21
C GLY A 15 21.25 17.41 27.60
N MET A 16 22.29 17.10 28.37
CA MET A 16 23.31 16.12 27.96
C MET A 16 22.86 14.67 28.16
N GLY A 17 21.77 14.38 28.88
CA GLY A 17 21.29 13.01 29.11
C GLY A 17 20.49 12.46 27.93
N LEU A 18 19.39 13.13 27.57
CA LEU A 18 18.55 12.69 26.44
C LEU A 18 19.23 12.91 25.09
N GLY A 19 19.97 14.02 24.95
CA GLY A 19 20.75 14.31 23.75
C GLY A 19 21.88 13.29 23.54
N SER A 20 22.60 12.90 24.61
CA SER A 20 23.63 11.85 24.50
C SER A 20 23.04 10.46 24.33
N ILE A 21 21.85 10.16 24.86
CA ILE A 21 21.14 8.90 24.57
C ILE A 21 20.76 8.84 23.09
N ALA A 22 20.19 9.92 22.54
CA ALA A 22 19.87 10.01 21.13
C ALA A 22 21.13 9.94 20.23
N ALA A 23 22.18 10.68 20.59
CA ALA A 23 23.44 10.66 19.86
C ALA A 23 24.15 9.30 19.96
N SER A 24 24.13 8.66 21.13
CA SER A 24 24.65 7.30 21.34
C SER A 24 23.87 6.30 20.50
N GLN A 25 22.53 6.38 20.47
CA GLN A 25 21.70 5.54 19.61
C GLN A 25 22.01 5.74 18.11
N LEU A 26 22.20 6.98 17.65
CA LEU A 26 22.56 7.27 16.26
C LEU A 26 23.96 6.75 15.92
N LEU A 27 24.96 7.00 16.78
CA LEU A 27 26.33 6.51 16.60
C LEU A 27 26.42 4.98 16.66
N HIS A 28 25.64 4.33 17.53
CA HIS A 28 25.57 2.87 17.61
C HIS A 28 24.90 2.28 16.37
N ARG A 29 23.90 2.96 15.81
CA ARG A 29 23.24 2.56 14.56
C ARG A 29 24.17 2.69 13.36
N ASP A 30 24.96 3.75 13.30
CA ASP A 30 25.98 3.94 12.25
C ASP A 30 27.11 2.89 12.38
N ALA A 31 27.57 2.62 13.61
CA ALA A 31 28.56 1.57 13.87
C ALA A 31 28.02 0.16 13.55
N ALA A 32 26.77 -0.15 13.89
CA ALA A 32 26.12 -1.42 13.56
C ALA A 32 25.89 -1.59 12.04
N SER A 33 25.68 -0.49 11.32
CA SER A 33 25.57 -0.49 9.85
C SER A 33 26.93 -0.66 9.15
N ALA A 34 28.03 -0.37 9.85
CA ALA A 34 29.41 -0.55 9.38
C ALA A 34 30.02 -1.92 9.76
N ALA A 35 29.36 -2.68 10.65
CA ALA A 35 29.80 -4.03 11.00
C ALA A 35 29.56 -5.00 9.83
N PRO A 36 30.53 -5.86 9.48
CA PRO A 36 30.32 -6.90 8.48
C PRO A 36 29.19 -7.83 8.94
N ALA A 37 28.31 -8.23 8.01
CA ALA A 37 27.21 -9.15 8.30
C ALA A 37 27.78 -10.47 8.83
N ASN A 38 27.56 -10.76 10.11
CA ASN A 38 28.06 -11.95 10.79
C ASN A 38 27.14 -13.17 10.59
N SER A 39 26.67 -13.43 9.36
CA SER A 39 26.22 -14.74 8.86
C SER A 39 25.50 -14.62 7.51
N PRO A 40 25.63 -15.60 6.59
CA PRO A 40 24.87 -15.65 5.34
C PRO A 40 23.35 -15.80 5.52
N SER A 41 22.89 -16.20 6.71
CA SER A 41 21.48 -16.42 7.05
C SER A 41 20.74 -15.16 7.51
N ASP A 42 21.48 -14.14 7.91
CA ASP A 42 20.89 -12.91 8.45
C ASP A 42 20.81 -11.95 7.25
N GLY A 43 19.61 -11.77 6.72
CA GLY A 43 19.40 -10.93 5.54
C GLY A 43 19.96 -9.51 5.70
N ILE A 44 19.84 -8.69 4.66
CA ILE A 44 20.47 -7.37 4.64
C ILE A 44 19.72 -6.42 5.58
N PRO A 45 20.41 -5.78 6.55
CA PRO A 45 19.81 -4.83 7.47
C PRO A 45 19.06 -3.72 6.74
N SER A 46 17.89 -3.36 7.25
CA SER A 46 16.98 -2.37 6.67
C SER A 46 16.36 -1.52 7.77
N HIS A 47 16.09 -0.25 7.47
CA HIS A 47 15.39 0.66 8.38
C HIS A 47 13.85 0.63 8.20
N GLY A 48 13.33 -0.26 7.35
CA GLY A 48 11.89 -0.45 7.14
C GLY A 48 11.26 -1.42 8.14
N VAL A 49 9.93 -1.58 8.05
CA VAL A 49 9.15 -2.55 8.86
C VAL A 49 9.63 -3.99 8.66
N ILE A 50 10.16 -4.29 7.46
CA ILE A 50 10.84 -5.55 7.16
C ILE A 50 12.34 -5.36 7.38
N ASN A 51 12.86 -6.00 8.42
CA ASN A 51 14.27 -6.06 8.77
C ASN A 51 14.56 -7.41 9.45
N PRO A 52 15.45 -8.27 8.90
CA PRO A 52 16.27 -8.05 7.71
C PRO A 52 15.54 -8.27 6.38
N THR A 53 16.09 -7.76 5.28
CA THR A 53 15.57 -7.96 3.92
C THR A 53 16.26 -9.14 3.22
N HIS A 54 15.51 -9.92 2.43
CA HIS A 54 16.09 -11.01 1.63
C HIS A 54 17.04 -10.53 0.52
N ARG A 55 16.89 -9.28 0.06
CA ARG A 55 17.65 -8.68 -1.05
C ARG A 55 17.94 -7.22 -0.71
N ALA A 56 19.10 -6.72 -1.14
CA ALA A 56 19.45 -5.32 -0.96
C ALA A 56 18.42 -4.44 -1.69
N PRO A 57 17.88 -3.40 -1.04
CA PRO A 57 16.94 -2.49 -1.70
C PRO A 57 17.65 -1.77 -2.85
N LYS A 58 17.11 -1.91 -4.06
CA LYS A 58 17.62 -1.23 -5.27
C LYS A 58 16.89 0.07 -5.59
N ALA A 59 15.62 0.20 -5.18
CA ALA A 59 14.83 1.38 -5.41
C ALA A 59 15.30 2.53 -4.51
N LYS A 60 15.61 3.69 -5.11
CA LYS A 60 16.07 4.89 -4.38
C LYS A 60 14.98 5.92 -4.15
N ARG A 61 13.91 5.89 -4.97
CA ARG A 61 12.80 6.85 -4.96
C ARG A 61 11.51 6.13 -5.35
N VAL A 62 10.40 6.52 -4.75
CA VAL A 62 9.07 5.99 -5.02
C VAL A 62 8.17 7.16 -5.38
N ILE A 63 7.45 7.04 -6.51
CA ILE A 63 6.34 7.92 -6.84
C ILE A 63 5.07 7.16 -6.49
N TYR A 64 4.31 7.68 -5.53
CA TYR A 64 3.03 7.11 -5.11
C TYR A 64 1.90 7.99 -5.64
N LEU A 65 0.99 7.40 -6.40
CA LEU A 65 -0.18 8.07 -6.97
C LEU A 65 -1.43 7.49 -6.32
N PHE A 66 -2.13 8.30 -5.53
CA PHE A 66 -3.42 7.96 -4.97
C PHE A 66 -4.52 8.57 -5.85
N GLN A 67 -5.35 7.72 -6.46
CA GLN A 67 -6.33 8.14 -7.47
C GLN A 67 -7.76 8.09 -6.92
N ALA A 68 -8.05 8.86 -5.86
CA ALA A 68 -9.42 9.05 -5.40
C ALA A 68 -10.27 9.69 -6.51
N GLY A 69 -11.42 9.08 -6.83
CA GLY A 69 -12.26 9.49 -7.96
C GLY A 69 -11.70 9.15 -9.35
N GLY A 70 -10.58 8.43 -9.44
CA GLY A 70 -10.05 7.92 -10.70
C GLY A 70 -10.83 6.72 -11.24
N PRO A 71 -10.44 6.19 -12.42
CA PRO A 71 -11.02 4.97 -12.97
C PRO A 71 -10.90 3.80 -12.00
N SER A 72 -11.94 2.96 -11.92
CA SER A 72 -11.93 1.79 -11.04
C SER A 72 -10.92 0.74 -11.52
N GLN A 73 -10.57 -0.20 -10.64
CA GLN A 73 -9.78 -1.37 -11.03
C GLN A 73 -10.47 -2.21 -12.13
N LEU A 74 -11.80 -2.26 -12.13
CA LEU A 74 -12.63 -2.98 -13.10
C LEU A 74 -12.60 -2.31 -14.47
N GLU A 75 -12.33 -1.01 -14.54
CA GLU A 75 -12.21 -0.26 -15.80
C GLU A 75 -10.77 -0.20 -16.33
N THR A 76 -9.77 -0.69 -15.59
CA THR A 76 -8.35 -0.52 -15.93
C THR A 76 -7.61 -1.84 -16.16
N TRP A 77 -7.53 -2.69 -15.14
CA TRP A 77 -6.63 -3.86 -15.11
C TRP A 77 -7.33 -5.17 -14.75
N ASP A 78 -8.55 -5.12 -14.21
CA ASP A 78 -9.24 -6.29 -13.68
C ASP A 78 -10.40 -6.71 -14.57
N TYR A 79 -10.09 -7.46 -15.63
CA TYR A 79 -11.09 -8.03 -16.51
C TYR A 79 -12.00 -9.04 -15.77
N LYS A 80 -13.29 -8.69 -15.66
CA LYS A 80 -14.33 -9.51 -15.01
C LYS A 80 -15.45 -9.90 -16.02
N PRO A 81 -15.22 -10.87 -16.91
CA PRO A 81 -16.20 -11.24 -17.94
C PRO A 81 -17.56 -11.67 -17.38
N LEU A 82 -17.57 -12.39 -16.24
CA LEU A 82 -18.81 -12.81 -15.59
C LEU A 82 -19.67 -11.62 -15.13
N LEU A 83 -19.05 -10.51 -14.75
CA LEU A 83 -19.77 -9.31 -14.32
C LEU A 83 -20.46 -8.64 -15.52
N ASN A 84 -19.85 -8.72 -16.70
CA ASN A 84 -20.43 -8.24 -17.96
C ASN A 84 -21.58 -9.14 -18.42
N GLU A 85 -21.45 -10.46 -18.28
CA GLU A 85 -22.52 -11.41 -18.58
C GLU A 85 -23.75 -11.18 -17.70
N LYS A 86 -23.52 -10.91 -16.41
CA LYS A 86 -24.58 -10.69 -15.41
C LYS A 86 -25.01 -9.24 -15.26
N GLN A 87 -24.69 -8.40 -16.23
CA GLN A 87 -25.00 -6.97 -16.20
C GLN A 87 -26.48 -6.74 -15.90
N GLY A 88 -26.76 -5.97 -14.84
CA GLY A 88 -28.12 -5.62 -14.43
C GLY A 88 -28.85 -6.68 -13.60
N GLU A 89 -28.31 -7.90 -13.47
CA GLU A 89 -28.87 -8.90 -12.56
C GLU A 89 -28.74 -8.44 -11.10
N PRO A 90 -29.70 -8.76 -10.21
CA PRO A 90 -29.56 -8.46 -8.79
C PRO A 90 -28.34 -9.14 -8.17
N LEU A 91 -27.63 -8.40 -7.31
CA LEU A 91 -26.53 -8.92 -6.49
C LEU A 91 -27.01 -10.12 -5.66
N PRO A 92 -26.40 -11.32 -5.82
CA PRO A 92 -26.78 -12.47 -5.03
C PRO A 92 -26.54 -12.26 -3.52
N ASP A 93 -27.47 -12.74 -2.69
CA ASP A 93 -27.33 -12.64 -1.23
C ASP A 93 -26.08 -13.36 -0.70
N SER A 94 -25.61 -14.40 -1.40
CA SER A 94 -24.38 -15.13 -1.07
C SER A 94 -23.11 -14.27 -1.15
N VAL A 95 -23.14 -13.20 -1.96
CA VAL A 95 -22.04 -12.23 -2.09
C VAL A 95 -22.15 -11.16 -1.02
N ARG A 96 -23.37 -10.66 -0.77
CA ARG A 96 -23.60 -9.58 0.20
C ARG A 96 -23.41 -10.03 1.64
N GLN A 97 -23.81 -11.26 1.98
CA GLN A 97 -23.66 -11.85 3.32
C GLN A 97 -24.11 -10.92 4.47
N GLY A 98 -25.14 -10.10 4.25
CA GLY A 98 -25.64 -9.16 5.24
C GLY A 98 -24.77 -7.92 5.49
N GLN A 99 -23.76 -7.65 4.65
CA GLN A 99 -22.95 -6.43 4.72
C GLN A 99 -23.83 -5.17 4.72
N ARG A 100 -23.50 -4.23 5.60
CA ARG A 100 -24.21 -2.96 5.75
C ARG A 100 -23.97 -2.08 4.54
N LEU A 101 -25.03 -1.75 3.81
CA LEU A 101 -24.99 -0.76 2.73
C LEU A 101 -24.95 0.65 3.32
N THR A 102 -24.16 1.54 2.72
CA THR A 102 -24.03 2.93 3.13
C THR A 102 -24.20 3.88 1.94
N GLY A 103 -24.48 5.15 2.22
CA GLY A 103 -24.60 6.20 1.20
C GLY A 103 -25.64 5.90 0.13
N MET A 104 -25.25 6.07 -1.13
CA MET A 104 -26.10 5.97 -2.33
C MET A 104 -26.71 4.57 -2.56
N SER A 105 -26.18 3.53 -1.92
CA SER A 105 -26.64 2.14 -2.10
C SER A 105 -27.62 1.68 -1.02
N GLY A 106 -27.75 2.42 0.09
CA GLY A 106 -28.55 2.00 1.24
C GLY A 106 -30.06 1.95 0.98
N ASN A 107 -30.56 2.77 0.06
CA ASN A 107 -31.98 2.90 -0.27
C ASN A 107 -32.32 2.40 -1.68
N GLN A 108 -31.42 1.66 -2.33
CA GLN A 108 -31.68 1.12 -3.66
C GLN A 108 -32.61 -0.08 -3.57
N ALA A 109 -33.66 -0.10 -4.40
CA ALA A 109 -34.59 -1.22 -4.48
C ALA A 109 -33.92 -2.50 -4.99
N ILE A 110 -32.91 -2.36 -5.85
CA ILE A 110 -32.11 -3.44 -6.41
C ILE A 110 -30.65 -2.97 -6.43
N LEU A 111 -29.73 -3.89 -6.13
CA LEU A 111 -28.28 -3.69 -6.30
C LEU A 111 -27.85 -4.43 -7.57
N PRO A 112 -27.87 -3.79 -8.76
CA PRO A 112 -27.51 -4.48 -9.99
C PRO A 112 -26.01 -4.76 -10.02
N LEU A 113 -25.64 -5.95 -10.51
CA LEU A 113 -24.28 -6.24 -10.92
C LEU A 113 -23.91 -5.33 -12.10
N ALA A 114 -22.74 -4.69 -11.99
CA ALA A 114 -22.26 -3.71 -12.96
C ALA A 114 -20.88 -4.13 -13.49
N GLY A 115 -20.87 -4.76 -14.65
CA GLY A 115 -19.72 -5.00 -15.50
C GLY A 115 -19.15 -3.72 -16.11
N SER A 116 -17.92 -3.83 -16.61
CA SER A 116 -17.25 -2.74 -17.32
C SER A 116 -17.91 -2.54 -18.68
N ILE A 117 -18.12 -1.27 -19.04
CA ILE A 117 -18.60 -0.88 -20.38
C ILE A 117 -17.46 -0.79 -21.40
N PHE A 118 -16.21 -0.84 -20.95
CA PHE A 118 -15.03 -0.71 -21.80
C PHE A 118 -14.53 -2.07 -22.28
N LYS A 119 -13.90 -2.06 -23.44
CA LYS A 119 -13.30 -3.26 -24.02
C LYS A 119 -11.98 -3.59 -23.34
N PHE A 120 -11.74 -4.89 -23.16
CA PHE A 120 -10.47 -5.43 -22.68
C PHE A 120 -9.83 -6.28 -23.76
N ASN A 121 -8.52 -6.17 -23.89
CA ASN A 121 -7.71 -7.02 -24.77
C ASN A 121 -6.47 -7.51 -24.01
N GLN A 122 -5.92 -8.65 -24.43
CA GLN A 122 -4.65 -9.12 -23.91
C GLN A 122 -3.48 -8.42 -24.61
N HIS A 123 -2.52 -7.95 -23.82
CA HIS A 123 -1.34 -7.25 -24.29
C HIS A 123 -0.06 -7.86 -23.69
N GLY A 124 1.06 -7.60 -24.38
CA GLY A 124 2.38 -8.07 -23.96
C GLY A 124 2.56 -9.58 -24.11
N LYS A 125 3.75 -10.06 -23.76
CA LYS A 125 4.12 -11.48 -23.79
C LYS A 125 3.41 -12.26 -22.70
N ASN A 126 3.06 -11.59 -21.61
CA ASN A 126 2.36 -12.22 -20.48
C ASN A 126 0.84 -12.30 -20.68
N GLY A 127 0.30 -11.75 -21.78
CA GLY A 127 -1.13 -11.79 -22.08
C GLY A 127 -1.99 -11.06 -21.04
N ALA A 128 -1.46 -9.99 -20.46
CA ALA A 128 -2.16 -9.21 -19.44
C ALA A 128 -3.40 -8.54 -20.04
N TRP A 129 -4.55 -8.70 -19.37
CA TRP A 129 -5.77 -8.00 -19.76
C TRP A 129 -5.66 -6.51 -19.42
N VAL A 130 -5.84 -5.64 -20.42
CA VAL A 130 -5.81 -4.19 -20.27
C VAL A 130 -7.02 -3.57 -20.97
N SER A 131 -7.64 -2.60 -20.30
CA SER A 131 -8.74 -1.81 -20.84
C SER A 131 -8.29 -0.91 -22.00
N GLU A 132 -9.18 -0.66 -22.95
CA GLU A 132 -8.98 0.31 -24.03
C GLU A 132 -8.70 1.74 -23.55
N LEU A 133 -9.02 2.05 -22.27
CA LEU A 133 -8.69 3.32 -21.62
C LEU A 133 -7.20 3.53 -21.37
N MET A 134 -6.39 2.47 -21.38
CA MET A 134 -4.97 2.53 -21.02
C MET A 134 -4.03 2.20 -22.21
N PRO A 135 -4.22 2.80 -23.41
CA PRO A 135 -3.53 2.36 -24.62
C PRO A 135 -2.02 2.58 -24.57
N HIS A 136 -1.56 3.60 -23.85
CA HIS A 136 -0.13 3.87 -23.68
C HIS A 136 0.52 2.91 -22.68
N MET A 137 -0.22 2.52 -21.64
CA MET A 137 0.31 1.59 -20.65
C MET A 137 0.26 0.15 -21.16
N ALA A 138 -0.73 -0.22 -21.99
CA ALA A 138 -0.79 -1.49 -22.69
C ALA A 138 0.50 -1.78 -23.51
N LYS A 139 1.11 -0.75 -24.10
CA LYS A 139 2.40 -0.87 -24.84
C LYS A 139 3.60 -1.20 -23.95
N ARG A 140 3.47 -1.03 -22.64
CA ARG A 140 4.51 -1.22 -21.62
C ARG A 140 4.10 -2.24 -20.56
N VAL A 141 3.08 -3.06 -20.84
CA VAL A 141 2.47 -3.92 -19.81
C VAL A 141 3.43 -4.97 -19.26
N ASP A 142 4.42 -5.41 -20.06
CA ASP A 142 5.46 -6.34 -19.62
C ASP A 142 6.54 -5.67 -18.74
N ASP A 143 6.61 -4.34 -18.71
CA ASP A 143 7.55 -3.57 -17.90
C ASP A 143 6.96 -3.18 -16.52
N ILE A 144 5.68 -3.50 -16.27
CA ILE A 144 4.97 -3.20 -15.03
C ILE A 144 4.52 -4.48 -14.32
N ALA A 145 4.39 -4.40 -13.00
CA ALA A 145 3.77 -5.45 -12.20
C ALA A 145 2.36 -5.01 -11.80
N ILE A 146 1.36 -5.82 -12.13
CA ILE A 146 -0.04 -5.60 -11.73
C ILE A 146 -0.31 -6.47 -10.50
N VAL A 147 -0.57 -5.85 -9.36
CA VAL A 147 -0.87 -6.56 -8.10
C VAL A 147 -2.38 -6.61 -7.91
N LYS A 148 -2.96 -7.82 -7.96
CA LYS A 148 -4.42 -8.07 -7.81
C LYS A 148 -4.80 -8.76 -6.51
N SER A 149 -3.83 -8.95 -5.61
CA SER A 149 -3.98 -9.70 -4.36
C SER A 149 -4.31 -8.82 -3.14
N MET A 150 -4.56 -7.52 -3.35
CA MET A 150 -4.90 -6.62 -2.25
C MET A 150 -6.34 -6.86 -1.79
N PHE A 151 -6.54 -6.95 -0.49
CA PHE A 151 -7.83 -7.11 0.16
C PHE A 151 -7.97 -6.08 1.27
N THR A 152 -9.19 -5.55 1.43
CA THR A 152 -9.54 -4.65 2.52
C THR A 152 -10.99 -4.89 2.93
N GLU A 153 -11.27 -4.70 4.22
CA GLU A 153 -12.62 -4.69 4.77
C GLU A 153 -13.19 -3.26 4.83
N ALA A 154 -12.38 -2.25 4.50
CA ALA A 154 -12.81 -0.86 4.45
C ALA A 154 -13.83 -0.66 3.33
N ILE A 155 -14.96 -0.03 3.67
CA ILE A 155 -16.06 0.23 2.75
C ILE A 155 -15.78 1.40 1.79
N ASN A 156 -14.86 2.29 2.17
CA ASN A 156 -14.49 3.50 1.45
C ASN A 156 -12.97 3.67 1.44
N HIS A 157 -12.54 4.57 0.57
CA HIS A 157 -11.14 4.96 0.40
C HIS A 157 -10.81 6.26 1.14
N ASP A 158 -11.73 6.77 1.96
CA ASP A 158 -11.48 7.94 2.82
C ASP A 158 -10.52 7.55 3.96
N PRO A 159 -9.61 8.44 4.35
CA PRO A 159 -8.65 8.20 5.43
C PRO A 159 -9.28 8.03 6.81
#